data_AF-A0A2V8X3A0-F1
#
_entry.id   AF-A0A2V8X3A0-F1
#
_cell.length_a   1.000
_cell.length_b   1.000
_cell.length_c   1.000
_cell.angle_alpha   90.00
_cell.angle_beta   90.00
_cell.angle_gamma   90.00
#
_symmetry.space_group_name_H-M   'P 1'
#
loop_
_entity.id
_entity.type
_entity.pdbx_description
1 polymer ?
#
loop_
_entity_poly.entity_id
_entity_poly.type
_entity_poly.pdbx_seq_one_letter_code
_entity_poly.pdbx_strand_id
1 'polypeptide(L)'
;MTEAAASGADPANALRSNAKMAALRAHFESCASCRTAFAEEQALFISIDAGLHATANAEVPASLLPRVRAALEEVEAPRLHWMSPLIFATTSVALAFLIFLIARPYRSVSDDQAKQTPPISMPLKPPTGSRGQISPSSVQSASTSANHLRAPRKSTLVHSAASSKPEVLVPPDEREAFARFVAALNARSDFAAAIVAEAPEKKDALVVVEPLQISDIELKPLESKETESSDRAGEKH
;
A
#
# COMPACT_ATOMS: atom_id res chain seq x y z
N MET A 1 42.82 8.57 -5.84
CA MET A 1 43.05 7.23 -5.27
C MET A 1 42.65 7.27 -3.81
N THR A 2 42.05 6.18 -3.30
CA THR A 2 41.44 5.95 -1.96
C THR A 2 39.98 6.40 -1.79
N GLU A 3 39.07 5.66 -2.42
CA GLU A 3 37.66 5.61 -2.06
C GLU A 3 37.47 4.45 -1.08
N ALA A 4 37.31 4.77 0.21
CA ALA A 4 37.09 3.80 1.28
C ALA A 4 35.58 3.58 1.44
N ALA A 5 35.14 2.37 1.11
CA ALA A 5 33.75 1.94 1.12
C ALA A 5 33.16 1.88 2.53
N ALA A 6 32.12 2.67 2.79
CA ALA A 6 31.24 2.52 3.94
C ALA A 6 30.15 1.47 3.64
N SER A 7 30.53 0.19 3.58
CA SER A 7 29.56 -0.89 3.72
C SER A 7 29.12 -0.93 5.19
N GLY A 8 27.97 -0.31 5.51
CA GLY A 8 27.39 -0.28 6.86
C GLY A 8 26.88 -1.62 7.38
N ALA A 9 27.43 -2.75 6.91
CA ALA A 9 27.18 -4.05 7.50
C ALA A 9 28.17 -4.24 8.65
N ASP A 10 27.67 -4.27 9.88
CA ASP A 10 28.46 -4.58 11.06
C ASP A 10 29.20 -5.92 10.84
N PRO A 11 30.55 -5.93 10.77
CA PRO A 11 31.34 -7.13 10.49
C PRO A 11 31.10 -8.23 11.54
N ALA A 12 30.68 -7.87 12.76
CA ALA A 12 30.33 -8.83 13.79
C ALA A 12 29.08 -9.67 13.43
N ASN A 13 28.14 -9.09 12.69
CA ASN A 13 26.91 -9.79 12.29
C ASN A 13 27.18 -10.83 11.19
N ALA A 14 28.06 -10.51 10.24
CA ALA A 14 28.49 -11.44 9.19
C ALA A 14 29.27 -12.65 9.77
N LEU A 15 30.11 -12.41 10.78
CA LEU A 15 30.80 -13.51 11.48
C LEU A 15 29.81 -14.42 12.22
N ARG A 16 28.78 -13.83 12.85
CA ARG A 16 27.75 -14.59 13.58
C ARG A 16 26.88 -15.44 12.65
N SER A 17 26.49 -14.94 11.48
CA SER A 17 25.71 -15.71 10.51
C SER A 17 26.51 -16.91 9.96
N ASN A 18 27.79 -16.71 9.65
CA ASN A 18 28.67 -17.79 9.19
C ASN A 18 28.85 -18.88 10.25
N ALA A 19 29.03 -18.50 11.52
CA ALA A 19 29.13 -19.46 12.62
C ALA A 19 27.85 -20.30 12.77
N LYS A 20 26.66 -19.69 12.64
CA LYS A 20 25.39 -20.41 12.66
C LYS A 20 25.27 -21.40 11.49
N MET A 21 25.64 -20.98 10.29
CA MET A 21 25.63 -21.87 9.11
C MET A 21 26.59 -23.04 9.27
N ALA A 22 27.76 -22.83 9.88
CA ALA A 22 28.70 -23.91 10.17
C ALA A 22 28.11 -24.92 11.19
N ALA A 23 27.51 -24.44 12.27
CA ALA A 23 26.86 -25.31 13.27
C ALA A 23 25.71 -26.13 12.66
N LEU A 24 24.91 -25.52 11.79
CA LEU A 24 23.81 -26.21 11.09
C LEU A 24 24.32 -27.32 10.16
N ARG A 25 25.41 -27.09 9.42
CA ARG A 25 26.04 -28.14 8.60
C ARG A 25 26.55 -29.30 9.45
N ALA A 26 27.24 -29.01 10.55
CA ALA A 26 27.71 -30.05 11.48
C ALA A 26 26.54 -30.86 12.08
N HIS A 27 25.40 -30.22 12.33
CA HIS A 27 24.18 -30.91 12.76
C HIS A 27 23.63 -31.83 11.68
N PHE A 28 23.55 -31.39 10.42
CA PHE A 28 23.12 -32.26 9.31
C PHE A 28 24.07 -33.43 9.08
N GLU A 29 25.38 -33.25 9.23
CA GLU A 29 26.34 -34.36 9.14
C GLU A 29 26.11 -35.42 10.23
N SER A 30 25.74 -35.00 11.44
CA SER A 30 25.53 -35.89 12.59
C SER A 30 24.12 -36.45 12.73
N CYS A 31 23.10 -35.81 12.15
CA CYS A 31 21.69 -36.17 12.32
C CYS A 31 21.02 -36.57 11.00
N ALA A 32 20.77 -37.87 10.81
CA ALA A 32 20.15 -38.40 9.60
C ALA A 32 18.68 -37.97 9.43
N SER A 33 17.89 -37.94 10.50
CA SER A 33 16.47 -37.55 10.44
C SER A 33 16.29 -36.11 9.98
N CYS A 34 17.10 -35.18 10.50
CA CYS A 34 17.05 -33.78 10.09
C CYS A 34 17.47 -33.57 8.64
N ARG A 35 18.41 -34.38 8.11
CA ARG A 35 18.74 -34.36 6.67
C ARG A 35 17.58 -34.82 5.80
N THR A 36 16.91 -35.91 6.20
CA THR A 36 15.75 -36.42 5.46
C THR A 36 14.61 -35.40 5.48
N ALA A 37 14.27 -34.84 6.64
CA ALA A 37 13.25 -33.81 6.76
C ALA A 37 13.56 -32.57 5.90
N PHE A 38 14.82 -32.09 5.91
CA PHE A 38 15.24 -30.98 5.07
C PHE A 38 15.13 -31.28 3.57
N ALA A 39 15.48 -32.50 3.15
CA ALA A 39 15.35 -32.93 1.77
C ALA A 39 13.88 -33.01 1.32
N GLU A 40 12.98 -33.46 2.21
CA GLU A 40 11.53 -33.48 1.97
C GLU A 40 10.97 -32.06 1.81
N GLU A 41 11.34 -31.14 2.70
CA GLU A 41 10.97 -29.72 2.59
C GLU A 41 11.49 -29.10 1.28
N GLN A 42 12.75 -29.36 0.93
CA GLN A 42 13.34 -28.86 -0.31
C GLN A 42 12.59 -29.39 -1.54
N ALA A 43 12.23 -30.68 -1.55
CA ALA A 43 11.44 -31.29 -2.61
C ALA A 43 10.05 -30.65 -2.72
N LEU A 44 9.40 -30.36 -1.59
CA LEU A 44 8.12 -29.65 -1.55
C LEU A 44 8.25 -28.25 -2.17
N PHE A 45 9.25 -27.46 -1.79
CA PHE A 45 9.45 -26.12 -2.36
C PHE A 45 9.72 -26.16 -3.87
N ILE A 46 10.51 -27.12 -4.34
CA ILE A 46 10.75 -27.31 -5.78
C ILE A 46 9.43 -27.63 -6.50
N SER A 47 8.55 -28.45 -5.92
CA SER A 47 7.25 -28.78 -6.52
C SER A 47 6.31 -27.57 -6.61
N ILE A 48 6.31 -26.72 -5.57
CA ILE A 48 5.51 -25.50 -5.53
C ILE A 48 6.01 -24.52 -6.58
N ASP A 49 7.32 -24.28 -6.63
CA ASP A 49 7.93 -23.37 -7.60
C ASP A 49 7.67 -23.83 -9.04
N ALA A 50 7.82 -25.14 -9.32
CA ALA A 50 7.50 -25.71 -10.62
C ALA A 50 6.02 -25.51 -11.01
N GLY A 51 5.08 -25.69 -10.05
CA GLY A 51 3.66 -25.46 -10.27
C GLY A 51 3.32 -23.99 -10.52
N LEU A 52 3.91 -23.08 -9.74
CA LEU A 52 3.79 -21.64 -9.95
C LEU A 52 4.37 -21.21 -11.30
N HIS A 53 5.52 -21.76 -11.68
CA HIS A 53 6.13 -21.48 -12.97
C HIS A 53 5.28 -22.00 -14.13
N ALA A 54 4.71 -23.21 -14.02
CA ALA A 54 3.80 -23.76 -15.02
C ALA A 54 2.53 -22.93 -15.18
N THR A 55 1.93 -22.46 -14.07
CA THR A 55 0.70 -21.67 -14.11
C THR A 55 0.94 -20.23 -14.57
N ALA A 56 2.04 -19.59 -14.13
CA ALA A 56 2.39 -18.23 -14.52
C ALA A 56 2.78 -18.14 -16.01
N ASN A 57 3.35 -19.20 -16.56
CA ASN A 57 3.72 -19.29 -17.98
C ASN A 57 2.70 -20.09 -18.82
N ALA A 58 1.50 -20.36 -18.28
CA ALA A 58 0.44 -20.98 -19.04
C ALA A 58 0.04 -20.04 -20.20
N GLU A 59 -0.21 -20.62 -21.37
CA GLU A 59 -0.62 -19.85 -22.55
C GLU A 59 -1.90 -19.07 -22.22
N VAL A 60 -1.83 -17.75 -22.37
CA VAL A 60 -2.97 -16.88 -22.10
C VAL A 60 -4.02 -17.12 -23.19
N PRO A 61 -5.27 -17.52 -22.84
CA PRO A 61 -6.25 -17.81 -23.86
C PRO A 61 -6.56 -16.56 -24.67
N ALA A 62 -6.63 -16.70 -26.00
CA ALA A 62 -6.86 -15.58 -26.92
C ALA A 62 -8.17 -14.81 -26.63
N SER A 63 -9.12 -15.42 -25.93
CA SER A 63 -10.40 -14.83 -25.50
C SER A 63 -10.30 -13.94 -24.26
N LEU A 64 -9.17 -13.94 -23.52
CA LEU A 64 -9.03 -13.16 -22.30
C LEU A 64 -9.06 -11.66 -22.58
N LEU A 65 -8.29 -11.18 -23.57
CA LEU A 65 -8.26 -9.75 -23.89
C LEU A 65 -9.60 -9.20 -24.38
N PRO A 66 -10.32 -9.85 -25.32
CA PRO A 66 -11.68 -9.43 -25.68
C PRO A 66 -12.63 -9.40 -24.48
N ARG A 67 -12.59 -10.41 -23.60
CA ARG A 67 -13.48 -10.49 -22.44
C ARG A 67 -13.18 -9.40 -21.40
N VAL A 68 -11.91 -9.11 -21.14
CA VAL A 68 -11.51 -8.02 -20.24
C VAL A 68 -11.94 -6.67 -20.79
N ARG A 69 -11.80 -6.43 -22.11
CA ARG A 69 -12.29 -5.20 -22.74
C ARG A 69 -13.81 -5.06 -22.61
N ALA A 70 -14.56 -6.11 -22.94
CA ALA A 70 -16.01 -6.11 -22.78
C ALA A 70 -16.44 -5.85 -21.33
N ALA A 71 -15.75 -6.44 -20.35
CA ALA A 71 -16.02 -6.22 -18.94
C ALA A 71 -15.72 -4.78 -18.49
N LEU A 72 -14.65 -4.16 -19.00
CA LEU A 72 -14.34 -2.76 -18.71
C LEU A 72 -15.39 -1.81 -19.31
N GLU A 73 -15.81 -2.05 -20.56
CA GLU A 73 -16.88 -1.28 -21.21
C GLU A 73 -18.21 -1.42 -20.46
N GLU A 74 -18.56 -2.62 -19.98
CA GLU A 74 -19.75 -2.85 -19.17
C GLU A 74 -19.69 -2.13 -17.80
N VAL A 75 -18.51 -2.03 -17.18
CA VAL A 75 -18.32 -1.31 -15.92
C VAL A 75 -18.38 0.22 -16.12
N GLU A 76 -17.90 0.73 -17.25
CA GLU A 76 -17.97 2.16 -17.59
C GLU A 76 -19.38 2.61 -18.03
N ALA A 77 -20.16 1.74 -18.66
CA ALA A 77 -21.37 2.12 -19.38
C ALA A 77 -22.59 2.61 -18.57
N PRO A 78 -22.81 2.32 -17.26
CA PRO A 78 -24.02 2.83 -16.58
C PRO A 78 -23.80 3.94 -15.55
N ARG A 79 -22.57 4.22 -15.08
CA ARG A 79 -22.39 5.09 -13.90
C ARG A 79 -22.05 6.56 -14.19
N LEU A 80 -21.42 6.87 -15.31
CA LEU A 80 -21.01 8.26 -15.60
C LEU A 80 -22.16 9.16 -16.07
N HIS A 81 -23.19 8.59 -16.71
CA HIS A 81 -24.29 9.38 -17.27
C HIS A 81 -25.35 9.83 -16.24
N TRP A 82 -25.22 9.43 -14.97
CA TRP A 82 -26.13 9.84 -13.88
C TRP A 82 -25.47 10.75 -12.84
N MET A 83 -24.18 11.09 -12.99
CA MET A 83 -23.59 12.18 -12.20
C MET A 83 -24.04 13.51 -12.80
N SER A 84 -25.21 13.93 -12.33
CA SER A 84 -25.91 15.17 -12.62
C SER A 84 -24.97 16.38 -12.71
N PRO A 85 -25.18 17.31 -13.66
CA PRO A 85 -24.43 18.58 -13.76
C PRO A 85 -24.52 19.46 -12.50
N LEU A 86 -25.36 19.10 -11.51
CA LEU A 86 -25.41 19.77 -10.20
C LEU A 86 -24.09 19.72 -9.41
N ILE A 87 -23.24 18.69 -9.57
CA ILE A 87 -22.02 18.56 -8.76
C ILE A 87 -20.96 19.59 -9.18
N PHE A 88 -20.90 19.95 -10.47
CA PHE A 88 -19.99 20.99 -10.95
C PHE A 88 -20.43 22.41 -10.55
N ALA A 89 -21.72 22.62 -10.28
CA ALA A 89 -22.22 23.91 -9.81
C ALA A 89 -21.84 24.20 -8.34
N THR A 90 -21.78 23.18 -7.47
CA THR A 90 -21.49 23.40 -6.05
C THR A 90 -20.01 23.66 -5.78
N THR A 91 -19.10 23.03 -6.54
CA THR A 91 -17.66 23.24 -6.39
C THR A 91 -17.22 24.63 -6.83
N SER A 92 -17.87 25.19 -7.87
CA SER A 92 -17.53 26.55 -8.36
C SER A 92 -17.98 27.64 -7.39
N VAL A 93 -19.15 27.49 -6.75
CA VAL A 93 -19.66 28.42 -5.75
C VAL A 93 -18.79 28.42 -4.50
N ALA A 94 -18.39 27.25 -4.00
CA ALA A 94 -17.51 27.15 -2.83
C ALA A 94 -16.15 27.81 -3.07
N LEU A 95 -15.58 27.62 -4.26
CA LEU A 95 -14.30 28.24 -4.64
C LEU A 95 -14.42 29.77 -4.77
N ALA A 96 -15.49 30.27 -5.38
CA ALA A 96 -15.75 31.70 -5.46
C ALA A 96 -15.95 32.34 -4.07
N PHE A 97 -16.65 31.64 -3.16
CA PHE A 97 -16.84 32.10 -1.78
C PHE A 97 -15.52 32.18 -1.00
N LEU A 98 -14.65 31.19 -1.18
CA LEU A 98 -13.32 31.17 -0.55
C LEU A 98 -12.45 32.34 -1.04
N ILE A 99 -12.45 32.60 -2.36
CA ILE A 99 -11.74 33.73 -2.97
C ILE A 99 -12.30 35.06 -2.43
N PHE A 100 -13.62 35.19 -2.31
CA PHE A 100 -14.27 36.39 -1.77
C PHE A 100 -13.90 36.65 -0.30
N LEU A 101 -13.80 35.60 0.54
CA LEU A 101 -13.40 35.74 1.93
C LEU A 101 -11.94 36.18 2.07
N ILE A 102 -11.04 35.69 1.22
CA ILE A 102 -9.62 36.06 1.24
C ILE A 102 -9.42 37.48 0.68
N ALA A 103 -10.19 37.86 -0.34
CA ALA A 103 -10.07 39.16 -1.00
C ALA A 103 -10.76 40.31 -0.24
N ARG A 104 -11.48 40.05 0.87
CA ARG A 104 -12.19 41.11 1.59
C ARG A 104 -11.19 41.97 2.38
N PRO A 105 -10.96 43.25 2.01
CA PRO A 105 -10.05 44.10 2.74
C PRO A 105 -10.63 44.36 4.14
N TYR A 106 -9.86 43.98 5.16
CA TYR A 106 -10.11 44.33 6.55
C TYR A 106 -10.22 45.86 6.64
N ARG A 107 -11.45 46.39 6.72
CA ARG A 107 -11.64 47.78 7.14
C ARG A 107 -11.33 47.84 8.62
N SER A 108 -10.14 48.31 8.96
CA SER A 108 -9.82 48.79 10.29
C SER A 108 -10.82 49.88 10.64
N VAL A 109 -11.77 49.56 11.52
CA VAL A 109 -12.63 50.56 12.15
C VAL A 109 -11.70 51.42 13.00
N SER A 110 -11.49 52.67 12.56
CA SER A 110 -10.79 53.69 13.34
C SER A 110 -11.54 53.91 14.65
N ASP A 111 -10.81 53.68 15.73
CA ASP A 111 -11.19 53.90 17.11
C ASP A 111 -11.08 55.41 17.39
N ASP A 112 -12.16 56.15 17.17
CA ASP A 112 -12.27 57.57 17.52
C ASP A 112 -13.73 57.91 17.84
N GLN A 113 -14.18 57.52 19.03
CA GLN A 113 -15.17 58.35 19.74
C GLN A 113 -14.92 58.34 21.23
N ALA A 114 -14.11 59.33 21.62
CA ALA A 114 -13.92 59.76 22.97
C ALA A 114 -15.21 60.36 23.58
N LYS A 115 -15.28 60.25 24.92
CA LYS A 115 -16.04 61.09 25.86
C LYS A 115 -17.54 60.82 25.96
N GLN A 116 -17.91 60.03 26.97
CA GLN A 116 -18.68 60.52 28.12
C GLN A 116 -18.67 59.49 29.27
N THR A 117 -18.23 59.93 30.43
CA THR A 117 -18.38 59.33 31.77
C THR A 117 -19.01 60.41 32.65
N PRO A 118 -19.51 60.16 33.89
CA PRO A 118 -19.85 58.91 34.63
C PRO A 118 -21.22 59.10 35.38
N PRO A 119 -21.59 58.50 36.55
CA PRO A 119 -20.91 57.53 37.43
C PRO A 119 -21.79 56.43 38.11
N ILE A 120 -21.16 55.71 39.06
CA ILE A 120 -21.70 54.98 40.26
C ILE A 120 -21.98 53.48 40.01
N SER A 121 -21.53 52.45 40.76
CA SER A 121 -20.85 52.30 42.07
C SER A 121 -20.07 50.96 42.17
N MET A 122 -19.07 50.93 43.04
CA MET A 122 -18.31 49.76 43.59
C MET A 122 -19.20 48.85 44.47
N PRO A 123 -18.85 47.57 44.81
CA PRO A 123 -17.62 47.21 45.56
C PRO A 123 -16.96 45.82 45.36
N LEU A 124 -15.62 45.85 45.37
CA LEU A 124 -14.65 45.11 46.23
C LEU A 124 -14.82 43.59 46.54
N LYS A 125 -13.89 42.75 46.05
CA LYS A 125 -13.02 41.84 46.87
C LYS A 125 -11.93 41.07 46.04
N PRO A 126 -10.66 40.95 46.50
CA PRO A 126 -9.61 40.04 45.97
C PRO A 126 -9.38 38.84 46.95
N PRO A 127 -8.32 37.97 46.92
CA PRO A 127 -7.09 37.88 46.08
C PRO A 127 -6.58 36.42 45.71
N THR A 128 -5.38 36.34 45.07
CA THR A 128 -4.33 35.26 45.18
C THR A 128 -4.55 33.92 44.43
N GLY A 129 -3.59 33.31 43.70
CA GLY A 129 -2.18 33.59 43.39
C GLY A 129 -1.47 32.40 42.68
N SER A 130 -0.21 32.63 42.29
CA SER A 130 0.89 31.68 41.90
C SER A 130 0.73 30.86 40.60
N ARG A 131 1.58 31.07 39.58
CA ARG A 131 2.96 30.58 39.35
C ARG A 131 2.98 29.18 38.71
N GLY A 132 3.46 29.11 37.47
CA GLY A 132 3.69 27.87 36.72
C GLY A 132 4.41 28.13 35.40
N GLN A 133 5.66 28.55 35.48
CA GLN A 133 6.63 28.54 34.40
C GLN A 133 7.07 27.09 34.16
N ILE A 134 7.11 26.60 32.92
CA ILE A 134 8.15 25.69 32.35
C ILE A 134 7.92 25.60 30.83
N SER A 135 9.05 25.71 30.12
CA SER A 135 9.27 25.62 28.68
C SER A 135 8.98 24.23 28.10
N PRO A 136 8.79 24.11 26.77
CA PRO A 136 9.75 23.26 26.06
C PRO A 136 10.21 23.81 24.69
N SER A 137 11.54 23.89 24.59
CA SER A 137 12.44 23.39 23.53
C SER A 137 11.97 23.42 22.07
N SER A 138 12.69 24.24 21.30
CA SER A 138 12.65 24.35 19.84
C SER A 138 13.17 23.09 19.14
N VAL A 139 12.41 22.55 18.19
CA VAL A 139 12.93 21.67 17.13
C VAL A 139 13.10 22.53 15.87
N GLN A 140 14.35 22.70 15.45
CA GLN A 140 14.71 23.39 14.21
C GLN A 140 14.34 22.52 13.01
N SER A 141 13.43 23.05 12.18
CA SER A 141 13.17 22.58 10.83
C SER A 141 14.27 23.08 9.88
N ALA A 142 15.03 22.17 9.28
CA ALA A 142 15.87 22.49 8.13
C ALA A 142 15.05 22.26 6.84
N SER A 143 14.60 23.37 6.27
CA SER A 143 14.10 23.46 4.90
C SER A 143 15.29 23.41 3.94
N THR A 144 15.19 22.64 2.86
CA THR A 144 15.99 22.90 1.66
C THR A 144 15.12 22.74 0.42
N SER A 145 14.68 23.89 -0.07
CA SER A 145 14.22 24.12 -1.45
C SER A 145 15.41 23.99 -2.41
N ALA A 146 15.21 23.40 -3.59
CA ALA A 146 15.39 24.12 -4.86
C ALA A 146 15.40 23.19 -6.10
N ASN A 147 14.53 23.58 -7.04
CA ASN A 147 14.75 23.69 -8.48
C ASN A 147 14.74 22.44 -9.39
N HIS A 148 13.64 22.37 -10.15
CA HIS A 148 13.57 21.82 -11.50
C HIS A 148 14.56 22.50 -12.46
N LEU A 149 15.41 21.71 -13.11
CA LEU A 149 15.86 21.96 -14.49
C LEU A 149 15.92 20.64 -15.26
N ARG A 150 15.22 20.61 -16.41
CA ARG A 150 15.29 19.54 -17.42
C ARG A 150 16.66 19.52 -18.08
N ALA A 151 17.25 18.34 -18.25
CA ALA A 151 18.17 18.04 -19.34
C ALA A 151 18.07 16.55 -19.75
N PRO A 152 18.03 16.21 -21.05
CA PRO A 152 18.02 14.82 -21.51
C PRO A 152 19.45 14.39 -21.86
N ARG A 153 19.98 13.33 -21.22
CA ARG A 153 21.18 12.66 -21.74
C ARG A 153 21.35 11.22 -21.26
N LYS A 154 21.18 10.33 -22.24
CA LYS A 154 21.91 9.08 -22.53
C LYS A 154 22.27 8.18 -21.33
N SER A 155 21.42 7.15 -21.19
CA SER A 155 21.74 5.88 -20.54
C SER A 155 22.92 5.21 -21.23
N THR A 156 24.01 5.02 -20.48
CA THR A 156 24.97 3.92 -20.64
C THR A 156 25.77 3.86 -19.34
N LEU A 157 25.33 3.04 -18.40
CA LEU A 157 26.20 2.56 -17.32
C LEU A 157 26.00 1.06 -17.16
N VAL A 158 26.99 0.36 -17.70
CA VAL A 158 27.36 -1.03 -17.50
C VAL A 158 27.19 -1.39 -16.02
N HIS A 159 26.28 -2.31 -15.72
CA HIS A 159 26.08 -2.82 -14.37
C HIS A 159 27.31 -3.63 -13.96
N SER A 160 28.04 -3.10 -12.97
CA SER A 160 29.11 -3.80 -12.27
C SER A 160 28.47 -4.86 -11.36
N ALA A 161 28.55 -6.11 -11.78
CA ALA A 161 28.13 -7.28 -11.02
C ALA A 161 29.08 -7.51 -9.84
N ALA A 162 28.86 -6.82 -8.72
CA ALA A 162 29.58 -7.08 -7.47
C ALA A 162 28.87 -6.57 -6.19
N SER A 163 27.53 -6.51 -6.16
CA SER A 163 26.78 -6.32 -4.90
C SER A 163 25.89 -7.53 -4.66
N SER A 164 26.24 -8.34 -3.65
CA SER A 164 25.48 -9.52 -3.23
C SER A 164 24.22 -9.19 -2.42
N LYS A 165 23.81 -7.92 -2.39
CA LYS A 165 22.55 -7.47 -1.79
C LYS A 165 21.66 -6.94 -2.90
N PRO A 166 20.41 -7.43 -3.03
CA PRO A 166 19.48 -6.88 -3.99
C PRO A 166 19.24 -5.41 -3.64
N GLU A 167 19.64 -4.51 -4.52
CA GLU A 167 19.28 -3.10 -4.42
C GLU A 167 17.82 -2.96 -4.85
N VAL A 168 16.94 -2.67 -3.89
CA VAL A 168 15.52 -2.42 -4.16
C VAL A 168 15.35 -0.93 -4.42
N LEU A 169 15.16 -0.58 -5.69
CA LEU A 169 14.83 0.79 -6.09
C LEU A 169 13.37 1.05 -5.75
N VAL A 170 13.13 1.78 -4.65
CA VAL A 170 11.79 2.26 -4.28
C VAL A 170 11.56 3.63 -4.94
N PRO A 171 10.54 3.78 -5.80
CA PRO A 171 10.14 5.05 -6.38
C PRO A 171 9.96 6.15 -5.32
N PRO A 172 10.25 7.42 -5.64
CA PRO A 172 10.13 8.52 -4.68
C PRO A 172 8.73 8.64 -4.07
N ASP A 173 7.69 8.41 -4.88
CA ASP A 173 6.29 8.49 -4.46
C ASP A 173 5.91 7.39 -3.47
N GLU A 174 6.45 6.18 -3.65
CA GLU A 174 6.23 5.06 -2.73
C GLU A 174 6.89 5.32 -1.37
N ARG A 175 8.08 5.94 -1.35
CA ARG A 175 8.73 6.34 -0.10
C ARG A 175 7.89 7.36 0.67
N GLU A 176 7.28 8.31 -0.04
CA GLU A 176 6.41 9.31 0.58
C GLU A 176 5.11 8.68 1.10
N ALA A 177 4.49 7.79 0.33
CA ALA A 177 3.30 7.05 0.75
C ALA A 177 3.57 6.20 1.99
N PHE A 178 4.71 5.50 2.03
CA PHE A 178 5.14 4.72 3.18
C PHE A 178 5.39 5.61 4.41
N ALA A 179 6.05 6.76 4.25
CA ALA A 179 6.27 7.70 5.34
C ALA A 179 4.94 8.22 5.93
N ARG A 180 3.94 8.52 5.08
CA ARG A 180 2.60 8.92 5.52
C ARG A 180 1.88 7.78 6.25
N PHE A 181 2.00 6.56 5.76
CA PHE A 181 1.44 5.38 6.41
C PHE A 181 2.03 5.16 7.82
N VAL A 182 3.36 5.21 7.95
CA VAL A 182 4.05 5.10 9.24
C VAL A 182 3.64 6.22 10.19
N ALA A 183 3.52 7.46 9.70
CA ALA A 183 3.03 8.58 10.51
C ALA A 183 1.59 8.36 11.01
N ALA A 184 0.71 7.84 10.16
CA ALA A 184 -0.67 7.51 10.52
C ALA A 184 -0.76 6.37 11.55
N LEU A 185 0.11 5.36 11.44
CA LEU A 185 0.23 4.29 12.43
C LEU A 185 0.74 4.80 13.78
N ASN A 186 1.76 5.66 13.77
CA ASN A 186 2.30 6.23 15.01
C ASN A 186 1.29 7.14 15.73
N ALA A 187 0.43 7.84 14.98
CA ALA A 187 -0.67 8.61 15.54
C ALA A 187 -1.79 7.73 16.15
N ARG A 188 -1.81 6.44 15.83
CA ARG A 188 -2.78 5.44 16.32
C ARG A 188 -2.05 4.24 16.92
N SER A 189 -1.29 4.50 18.00
CA SER A 189 -0.46 3.51 18.68
C SER A 189 -1.18 2.20 19.00
N ASP A 190 -2.47 2.26 19.35
CA ASP A 190 -3.28 1.10 19.70
C ASP A 190 -3.51 0.18 18.48
N PHE A 191 -3.65 0.76 17.28
CA PHE A 191 -3.82 0.05 16.03
C PHE A 191 -2.49 -0.52 15.52
N ALA A 192 -1.40 0.23 15.68
CA ALA A 192 -0.05 -0.26 15.37
C ALA A 192 0.29 -1.48 16.26
N ALA A 193 -0.06 -1.44 17.55
CA ALA A 193 0.11 -2.56 18.46
C ALA A 193 -0.71 -3.79 18.03
N ALA A 194 -1.94 -3.61 17.52
CA ALA A 194 -2.77 -4.71 17.04
C ALA A 194 -2.24 -5.37 15.75
N ILE A 195 -1.54 -4.62 14.88
CA ILE A 195 -0.91 -5.17 13.66
C ILE A 195 0.34 -5.98 14.00
N VAL A 196 1.12 -5.53 14.98
CA VAL A 196 2.40 -6.15 15.37
C VAL A 196 2.20 -7.26 16.41
N ALA A 197 1.09 -7.25 17.15
CA ALA A 197 0.78 -8.27 18.13
C ALA A 197 0.72 -9.64 17.44
N GLU A 198 1.53 -10.56 17.96
CA GLU A 198 1.49 -11.97 17.60
C GLU A 198 0.08 -12.48 17.86
N ALA A 199 -0.54 -13.09 16.84
CA ALA A 199 -1.87 -13.65 16.97
C ALA A 199 -1.87 -14.62 18.16
N PRO A 200 -2.83 -14.51 19.10
CA PRO A 200 -2.82 -15.37 20.27
C PRO A 200 -2.84 -16.82 19.80
N GLU A 201 -1.82 -17.59 20.17
CA GLU A 201 -1.75 -19.02 19.93
C GLU A 201 -3.00 -19.65 20.53
N LYS A 202 -3.99 -19.93 19.67
CA LYS A 202 -5.09 -20.82 20.00
C LYS A 202 -4.45 -22.18 20.20
N LYS A 203 -4.16 -22.50 21.47
CA LYS A 203 -3.88 -23.87 21.90
C LYS A 203 -4.89 -24.79 21.21
N ASP A 204 -4.34 -25.77 20.53
CA ASP A 204 -5.00 -26.72 19.65
C ASP A 204 -6.33 -27.25 20.22
N ALA A 205 -7.42 -26.57 19.90
CA ALA A 205 -8.64 -27.28 19.61
C ALA A 205 -8.54 -27.60 18.13
N LEU A 206 -8.06 -28.81 17.83
CA LEU A 206 -8.21 -29.41 16.51
C LEU A 206 -9.68 -29.23 16.12
N VAL A 207 -9.95 -28.23 15.29
CA VAL A 207 -11.24 -28.11 14.62
C VAL A 207 -11.26 -29.32 13.70
N VAL A 208 -11.92 -30.39 14.15
CA VAL A 208 -12.29 -31.51 13.31
C VAL A 208 -13.22 -30.92 12.26
N VAL A 209 -12.63 -30.48 11.15
CA VAL A 209 -13.39 -30.07 9.97
C VAL A 209 -13.94 -31.38 9.41
N GLU A 210 -15.21 -31.63 9.70
CA GLU A 210 -15.93 -32.75 9.13
C GLU A 210 -15.87 -32.61 7.59
N PRO A 211 -15.39 -33.63 6.86
CA PRO A 211 -15.23 -33.53 5.42
C PRO A 211 -16.56 -33.14 4.77
N LEU A 212 -16.56 -32.02 4.05
CA LEU A 212 -17.71 -31.57 3.26
C LEU A 212 -18.06 -32.66 2.24
N GLN A 213 -19.17 -33.36 2.51
CA GLN A 213 -19.69 -34.38 1.62
C GLN A 213 -20.43 -33.68 0.47
N ILE A 214 -19.73 -33.51 -0.65
CA ILE A 214 -20.32 -32.98 -1.88
C ILE A 214 -21.06 -34.13 -2.55
N SER A 215 -22.38 -34.02 -2.66
CA SER A 215 -23.19 -35.00 -3.40
C SER A 215 -22.78 -35.02 -4.87
N ASP A 216 -22.70 -36.21 -5.45
CA ASP A 216 -22.44 -36.37 -6.89
C ASP A 216 -23.48 -35.62 -7.71
N ILE A 217 -23.01 -34.73 -8.58
CA ILE A 217 -23.86 -33.93 -9.46
C ILE A 217 -24.19 -34.80 -10.68
N GLU A 218 -25.45 -35.22 -10.82
CA GLU A 218 -25.94 -35.87 -12.02
C GLU A 218 -25.98 -34.87 -13.19
N LEU A 219 -24.98 -34.94 -14.06
CA LEU A 219 -24.94 -34.15 -15.29
C LEU A 219 -25.89 -34.76 -16.32
N LYS A 220 -27.07 -34.16 -16.50
CA LYS A 220 -27.99 -34.51 -17.59
C LYS A 220 -27.40 -34.02 -18.92
N PRO A 221 -27.11 -34.90 -19.89
CA PRO A 221 -26.61 -34.50 -21.19
C PRO A 221 -27.63 -33.62 -21.91
N LEU A 222 -27.20 -32.45 -22.38
CA LEU A 222 -28.03 -31.60 -23.23
C LEU A 222 -28.09 -32.24 -24.63
N GLU A 223 -29.28 -32.67 -25.04
CA GLU A 223 -29.55 -33.10 -26.41
C GLU A 223 -29.31 -31.91 -27.35
N SER A 224 -28.20 -31.93 -28.08
CA SER A 224 -27.96 -31.03 -29.20
C SER A 224 -28.88 -31.43 -30.36
N LYS A 225 -30.05 -30.80 -30.44
CA LYS A 225 -30.93 -30.89 -31.60
C LYS A 225 -30.36 -30.02 -32.71
N GLU A 226 -29.59 -30.64 -33.59
CA GLU A 226 -29.15 -30.06 -34.86
C GLU A 226 -30.38 -29.72 -35.72
N THR A 227 -30.70 -28.44 -35.81
CA THR A 227 -31.56 -27.90 -36.87
C THR A 227 -30.64 -27.27 -37.91
N GLU A 228 -30.28 -28.04 -38.94
CA GLU A 228 -29.89 -27.45 -40.22
C GLU A 228 -30.64 -28.13 -41.36
N SER A 229 -31.75 -27.48 -41.70
CA SER A 229 -32.53 -27.62 -42.92
C SER A 229 -31.64 -27.31 -44.12
N SER A 230 -31.09 -28.35 -44.77
CA SER A 230 -30.52 -28.21 -46.11
C SER A 230 -31.65 -28.28 -47.14
N ASP A 231 -32.24 -27.12 -47.39
CA ASP A 231 -33.07 -26.86 -48.56
C ASP A 231 -32.11 -26.54 -49.72
N ARG A 232 -31.89 -27.52 -50.61
CA ARG A 232 -31.21 -27.28 -51.89
C ARG A 232 -31.97 -27.94 -53.03
N ALA A 233 -32.92 -27.15 -53.54
CA ALA A 233 -33.40 -27.24 -54.90
C ALA A 233 -32.23 -27.15 -55.91
N GLY A 234 -32.27 -28.02 -56.91
CA GLY A 234 -31.42 -28.02 -58.10
C GLY A 234 -32.03 -29.05 -59.06
N GLU A 235 -33.02 -28.66 -59.86
CA GLU A 235 -32.91 -27.97 -61.15
C GLU A 235 -32.64 -28.96 -62.29
N LYS A 236 -33.58 -28.95 -63.23
CA LYS A 236 -33.79 -29.89 -64.33
C LYS A 236 -32.68 -29.75 -65.37
N HIS A 237 -32.23 -30.88 -65.93
CA HIS A 237 -31.97 -31.03 -67.36
C HIS A 237 -32.06 -32.50 -67.77
#